data_AF-A0A8D9PAM9-F1
#
_entry.id   AF-A0A8D9PAM9-F1
#
_cell.length_a   1.000
_cell.length_b   1.000
_cell.length_c   1.000
_cell.angle_alpha   90.00
_cell.angle_beta   90.00
_cell.angle_gamma   90.00
#
_symmetry.space_group_name_H-M   'P 1'
#
loop_
_entity.id
_entity.type
_entity.pdbx_description
1 polymer ?
#
loop_
_entity_poly.entity_id
_entity_poly.type
_entity_poly.pdbx_seq_one_letter_code
_entity_poly.pdbx_strand_id
1 'polypeptide(L)'
;MAKEKDVKIIAGKVCVSTSALYEILDVNESTLVRWAERGCPKVQRGWWSIKDVLDWRNASFKAMTENDIDKMSISEKKTYYDGKVKEAQLEALNLKNKIAQGDYIAKGEIVEELQRFLIVLKRSMLGFSRKIAADLSHLVEEAEARRIGKLVSETTASVLEQLSIDGVYEAKGNKKIKE
;
A
#
# COMPACT_ATOMS: atom_id res chain seq x y z
N MET A 1 -42.13 33.32 -5.71
CA MET A 1 -41.83 34.77 -5.89
C MET A 1 -42.09 35.42 -4.54
N ALA A 2 -41.03 35.69 -3.78
CA ALA A 2 -41.15 36.28 -2.45
C ALA A 2 -41.84 37.65 -2.55
N LYS A 3 -42.97 37.81 -1.85
CA LYS A 3 -43.69 39.08 -1.82
C LYS A 3 -42.87 40.05 -0.97
N GLU A 4 -42.98 41.35 -1.24
CA GLU A 4 -42.27 42.44 -0.55
C GLU A 4 -42.43 42.45 0.99
N LYS A 5 -43.38 41.67 1.53
CA LYS A 5 -43.63 41.46 2.96
C LYS A 5 -42.74 40.39 3.64
N ASP A 6 -41.93 39.64 2.89
CA ASP A 6 -41.19 38.48 3.39
C ASP A 6 -39.70 38.75 3.70
N VAL A 7 -39.23 39.97 3.46
CA VAL A 7 -37.84 40.37 3.67
C VAL A 7 -37.77 41.54 4.64
N LYS A 8 -36.93 41.43 5.67
CA LYS A 8 -36.68 42.49 6.66
C LYS A 8 -35.19 42.65 6.91
N ILE A 9 -34.74 43.89 7.09
CA ILE A 9 -33.38 44.16 7.56
C ILE A 9 -33.44 44.23 9.09
N ILE A 10 -32.80 43.27 9.75
CA ILE A 10 -32.72 43.20 11.22
C ILE A 10 -31.23 43.21 11.58
N ALA A 11 -30.83 44.14 12.46
CA ALA A 11 -29.44 44.30 12.91
C ALA A 11 -28.41 44.39 11.75
N GLY A 12 -28.77 45.08 10.66
CA GLY A 12 -27.91 45.25 9.49
C GLY A 12 -27.78 44.01 8.58
N LYS A 13 -28.54 42.93 8.84
CA LYS A 13 -28.54 41.71 8.01
C LYS A 13 -29.86 41.53 7.29
N VAL A 14 -29.80 41.06 6.04
CA VAL A 14 -30.97 40.72 5.23
C VAL A 14 -31.57 39.42 5.77
N CYS A 15 -32.71 39.54 6.44
CA CYS A 15 -33.45 38.44 7.03
C CYS A 15 -34.70 38.12 6.22
N VAL A 16 -35.01 36.84 6.10
CA VAL A 16 -36.15 36.33 5.34
C VAL A 16 -37.06 35.52 6.27
N SER A 17 -38.36 35.55 5.97
CA SER A 17 -39.36 34.73 6.64
C SER A 17 -39.10 33.24 6.39
N THR A 18 -39.59 32.38 7.29
CA THR A 18 -39.39 30.93 7.17
C THR A 18 -39.99 30.36 5.87
N SER A 19 -41.13 30.91 5.42
CA SER A 19 -41.78 30.54 4.16
C SER A 19 -40.94 30.90 2.93
N ALA A 20 -40.38 32.11 2.89
CA ALA A 20 -39.54 32.51 1.78
C ALA A 20 -38.17 31.83 1.79
N LEU A 21 -37.66 31.39 2.95
CA LEU A 21 -36.44 30.58 3.02
C LEU A 21 -36.62 29.20 2.38
N TYR A 22 -37.82 28.58 2.51
CA TYR A 22 -38.15 27.33 1.81
C TYR A 22 -38.05 27.49 0.29
N GLU A 23 -38.64 28.55 -0.26
CA GLU A 23 -38.59 28.83 -1.69
C GLU A 23 -37.17 29.12 -2.18
N ILE A 24 -36.39 29.89 -1.42
CA ILE A 24 -35.05 30.33 -1.83
C ILE A 24 -34.04 29.16 -1.82
N LEU A 25 -34.11 28.30 -0.82
CA LEU A 25 -33.17 27.20 -0.65
C LEU A 25 -33.67 25.86 -1.21
N ASP A 26 -34.93 25.79 -1.63
CA ASP A 26 -35.63 24.57 -2.04
C ASP A 26 -35.58 23.48 -0.96
N VAL A 27 -36.02 23.84 0.24
CA VAL A 27 -35.89 23.01 1.45
C VAL A 27 -37.25 22.86 2.14
N ASN A 28 -37.51 21.67 2.70
CA ASN A 28 -38.74 21.37 3.43
C ASN A 28 -38.72 21.86 4.89
N GLU A 29 -39.89 21.99 5.51
CA GLU A 29 -40.07 22.39 6.91
C GLU A 29 -39.28 21.50 7.89
N SER A 30 -39.34 20.18 7.70
CA SER A 30 -38.61 19.21 8.52
C SER A 30 -37.09 19.44 8.49
N THR A 31 -36.55 19.88 7.37
CA THR A 31 -35.12 20.16 7.22
C THR A 31 -34.71 21.43 7.96
N LEU A 32 -35.51 22.50 7.94
CA LEU A 32 -35.23 23.70 8.74
C LEU A 32 -35.35 23.44 10.25
N VAL A 33 -36.30 22.60 10.68
CA VAL A 33 -36.40 22.17 12.09
C VAL A 33 -35.13 21.41 12.48
N ARG A 34 -34.69 20.46 11.65
CA ARG A 34 -33.45 19.73 11.87
C ARG A 34 -32.22 20.64 11.87
N TRP A 35 -32.19 21.68 11.03
CA TRP A 35 -31.11 22.67 11.04
C TRP A 35 -31.12 23.51 12.30
N ALA A 36 -32.30 23.91 12.79
CA ALA A 36 -32.44 24.60 14.06
C ALA A 36 -31.92 23.75 15.24
N GLU A 37 -32.26 22.47 15.29
CA GLU A 37 -31.78 21.52 16.30
C GLU A 37 -30.26 21.33 16.24
N ARG A 38 -29.68 21.40 15.05
CA ARG A 38 -28.22 21.34 14.81
C ARG A 38 -27.48 22.66 15.07
N GLY A 39 -28.18 23.70 15.55
CA GLY A 39 -27.57 24.98 15.91
C GLY A 39 -27.45 25.99 14.76
N CYS A 40 -28.29 25.90 13.73
CA CYS A 40 -28.34 26.90 12.67
C CYS A 40 -28.75 28.28 13.24
N PRO A 41 -28.01 29.35 12.92
CA PRO A 41 -28.22 30.68 13.52
C PRO A 41 -29.59 31.27 13.16
N LYS A 42 -30.37 31.62 14.18
CA LYS A 42 -31.66 32.34 14.06
C LYS A 42 -31.51 33.75 14.61
N VAL A 43 -32.00 34.74 13.86
CA VAL A 43 -31.96 36.15 14.29
C VAL A 43 -33.13 36.44 15.22
N GLN A 44 -34.35 35.98 14.85
CA GLN A 44 -35.56 36.07 15.68
C GLN A 44 -36.50 34.89 15.38
N ARG A 45 -37.57 34.72 16.17
CA ARG A 45 -38.57 33.67 15.96
C ARG A 45 -39.17 33.78 14.55
N GLY A 46 -38.84 32.82 13.69
CA GLY A 46 -39.34 32.74 12.31
C GLY A 46 -38.57 33.57 11.27
N TRP A 47 -37.48 34.24 11.66
CA TRP A 47 -36.67 35.10 10.79
C TRP A 47 -35.21 34.64 10.73
N TRP A 48 -34.72 34.47 9.51
CA TRP A 48 -33.43 33.85 9.23
C TRP A 48 -32.57 34.76 8.35
N SER A 49 -31.31 34.93 8.72
CA SER A 49 -30.33 35.64 7.89
C SER A 49 -29.80 34.71 6.81
N ILE A 50 -30.01 35.05 5.52
CA ILE A 50 -29.61 34.17 4.40
C ILE A 50 -28.11 33.90 4.45
N LYS A 51 -27.31 34.95 4.71
CA LYS A 51 -25.85 34.86 4.75
C LYS A 51 -25.38 33.91 5.84
N ASP A 52 -25.87 34.07 7.06
CA ASP A 52 -25.44 33.25 8.20
C ASP A 52 -25.88 31.78 8.04
N VAL A 53 -27.06 31.54 7.44
CA VAL A 53 -27.55 30.19 7.13
C VAL A 53 -26.68 29.51 6.06
N LEU A 54 -26.33 30.24 5.00
CA LEU A 54 -25.45 29.73 3.95
C LEU A 54 -24.03 29.47 4.46
N ASP A 55 -23.49 30.37 5.28
CA ASP A 55 -22.17 30.22 5.90
C ASP A 55 -22.15 29.01 6.84
N TRP A 56 -23.18 28.82 7.66
CA TRP A 56 -23.34 27.64 8.52
C TRP A 56 -23.45 26.35 7.71
N ARG A 57 -24.29 26.35 6.66
CA ARG A 57 -24.45 25.19 5.77
C ARG A 57 -23.11 24.83 5.12
N ASN A 58 -22.39 25.82 4.60
CA ASN A 58 -21.10 25.62 3.96
C ASN A 58 -20.00 25.19 4.96
N ALA A 59 -20.06 25.62 6.22
CA ALA A 59 -19.17 25.14 7.26
C ALA A 59 -19.37 23.64 7.55
N SER A 60 -20.61 23.14 7.52
CA SER A 60 -20.89 21.70 7.62
C SER A 60 -20.43 20.89 6.39
N PHE A 61 -20.26 21.53 5.23
CA PHE A 61 -19.81 20.90 3.98
C PHE A 61 -18.30 21.04 3.72
N LYS A 62 -17.56 21.83 4.52
CA LYS A 62 -16.10 21.89 4.38
C LYS A 62 -15.52 20.50 4.67
N ALA A 63 -14.74 19.97 3.73
CA ALA A 63 -14.00 18.74 3.91
C ALA A 63 -13.10 18.86 5.15
N MET A 64 -13.51 18.18 6.21
CA MET A 64 -12.80 18.15 7.49
C MET A 64 -11.47 17.42 7.27
N THR A 65 -10.37 18.04 7.68
CA THR A 65 -9.05 17.39 7.72
C THR A 65 -8.89 16.58 9.01
N GLU A 66 -7.95 15.62 9.04
CA GLU A 66 -7.71 14.70 10.16
C GLU A 66 -7.57 15.36 11.55
N ASN A 67 -7.31 16.67 11.61
CA ASN A 67 -7.10 17.42 12.86
C ASN A 67 -8.38 17.86 13.59
N ASP A 68 -9.57 17.64 13.03
CA ASP A 68 -10.85 18.02 13.68
C ASP A 68 -11.60 16.84 14.31
N ILE A 69 -10.96 15.67 14.46
CA ILE A 69 -11.59 14.48 15.08
C ILE A 69 -12.12 14.82 16.47
N ASP A 70 -11.39 15.58 17.30
CA ASP A 70 -11.83 15.88 18.66
C ASP A 70 -13.08 16.78 18.74
N LYS A 71 -13.32 17.61 17.71
CA LYS A 71 -14.50 18.49 17.62
C LYS A 71 -15.73 17.81 17.02
N MET A 72 -15.59 16.59 16.49
CA MET A 72 -16.69 15.84 15.90
C MET A 72 -17.71 15.39 16.96
N SER A 73 -18.98 15.36 16.54
CA SER A 73 -20.05 14.72 17.31
C SER A 73 -19.76 13.23 17.51
N ILE A 74 -20.26 12.64 18.60
CA ILE A 74 -20.09 11.21 18.91
C ILE A 74 -20.54 10.32 17.73
N SER A 75 -21.60 10.73 17.01
CA SER A 75 -22.10 10.01 15.84
C SER A 75 -21.14 10.06 14.63
N GLU A 76 -20.44 11.16 14.45
CA GLU A 76 -19.48 11.36 13.35
C GLU A 76 -18.19 10.59 13.65
N LYS A 77 -17.70 10.66 14.91
CA LYS A 77 -16.59 9.84 15.40
C LYS A 77 -16.85 8.35 15.17
N LYS A 78 -18.03 7.86 15.54
CA LYS A 78 -18.41 6.46 15.31
C LYS A 78 -18.33 6.09 13.83
N THR A 79 -18.90 6.92 12.95
CA THR A 79 -18.90 6.67 11.51
C THR A 79 -17.48 6.65 10.94
N TYR A 80 -16.60 7.54 11.42
CA TYR A 80 -15.20 7.58 11.03
C TYR A 80 -14.46 6.30 11.43
N TYR A 81 -14.57 5.87 12.68
CA TYR A 81 -13.92 4.64 13.15
C TYR A 81 -14.51 3.39 12.49
N ASP A 82 -15.82 3.33 12.28
CA ASP A 82 -16.47 2.24 11.54
C ASP A 82 -15.95 2.17 10.08
N GLY A 83 -15.67 3.32 9.47
CA GLY A 83 -15.01 3.42 8.16
C GLY A 83 -13.58 2.87 8.21
N LYS A 84 -12.77 3.30 9.18
CA LYS A 84 -11.38 2.84 9.35
C LYS A 84 -11.27 1.34 9.59
N VAL A 85 -12.17 0.77 10.38
CA VAL A 85 -12.22 -0.68 10.61
C VAL A 85 -12.53 -1.43 9.31
N LYS A 86 -13.47 -0.91 8.50
CA LYS A 86 -13.79 -1.50 7.19
C LYS A 86 -12.64 -1.38 6.20
N GLU A 87 -11.93 -0.25 6.17
CA GLU A 87 -10.70 -0.07 5.37
C GLU A 87 -9.66 -1.14 5.73
N ALA A 88 -9.35 -1.30 7.02
CA ALA A 88 -8.39 -2.31 7.49
C ALA A 88 -8.84 -3.75 7.17
N GLN A 89 -10.15 -4.03 7.26
CA GLN A 89 -10.70 -5.33 6.87
C GLN A 89 -10.56 -5.59 5.36
N LEU A 90 -10.82 -4.58 4.52
CA LEU A 90 -10.64 -4.69 3.07
C LEU A 90 -9.18 -4.92 2.70
N GLU A 91 -8.25 -4.22 3.34
CA GLU A 91 -6.81 -4.45 3.14
C GLU A 91 -6.39 -5.87 3.51
N ALA A 92 -6.87 -6.38 4.65
CA ALA A 92 -6.59 -7.75 5.07
C ALA A 92 -7.17 -8.79 4.10
N LEU A 93 -8.39 -8.55 3.57
CA LEU A 93 -9.00 -9.42 2.56
C LEU A 93 -8.25 -9.36 1.23
N ASN A 94 -7.81 -8.16 0.80
CA ASN A 94 -7.00 -8.00 -0.40
C ASN A 94 -5.68 -8.75 -0.28
N LEU A 95 -5.03 -8.69 0.88
CA LEU A 95 -3.79 -9.42 1.12
C LEU A 95 -4.02 -10.94 1.08
N LYS A 96 -5.10 -11.43 1.69
CA LYS A 96 -5.50 -12.85 1.60
C LYS A 96 -5.81 -13.29 0.16
N ASN A 97 -6.52 -12.46 -0.60
CA ASN A 97 -6.84 -12.74 -1.99
C ASN A 97 -5.57 -12.83 -2.85
N LYS A 98 -4.61 -11.92 -2.67
CA LYS A 98 -3.33 -11.98 -3.39
C LYS A 98 -2.49 -13.21 -3.01
N ILE A 99 -2.52 -13.64 -1.74
CA ILE A 99 -1.90 -14.92 -1.34
C ILE A 99 -2.59 -16.08 -2.07
N ALA A 100 -3.92 -16.10 -2.11
CA ALA A 100 -4.68 -17.16 -2.78
C ALA A 100 -4.50 -17.15 -4.31
N GLN A 101 -4.23 -15.99 -4.92
CA GLN A 101 -3.89 -15.84 -6.33
C GLN A 101 -2.49 -16.37 -6.68
N GLY A 102 -1.65 -16.63 -5.68
CA GLY A 102 -0.29 -17.15 -5.88
C GLY A 102 0.79 -16.07 -6.02
N ASP A 103 0.44 -14.79 -5.84
CA ASP A 103 1.41 -13.68 -5.93
C ASP A 103 2.36 -13.63 -4.71
N TYR A 104 1.99 -14.29 -3.61
CA TYR A 104 2.78 -14.34 -2.38
C TYR A 104 3.02 -15.78 -1.96
N ILE A 105 4.31 -16.13 -1.84
CA ILE A 105 4.77 -17.40 -1.31
C ILE A 105 5.39 -17.16 0.08
N ALA A 106 5.22 -18.12 0.98
CA ALA A 106 5.82 -18.05 2.31
C ALA A 106 7.36 -18.04 2.20
N LYS A 107 8.01 -17.10 2.89
CA LYS A 107 9.48 -16.98 2.86
C LYS A 107 10.19 -18.28 3.25
N GLY A 108 9.64 -19.02 4.22
CA GLY A 108 10.21 -20.30 4.66
C GLY A 108 10.24 -21.35 3.55
N GLU A 109 9.18 -21.43 2.75
CA GLU A 109 9.06 -22.36 1.64
C GLU A 109 10.10 -22.06 0.55
N ILE A 110 10.27 -20.78 0.19
CA ILE A 110 11.30 -20.35 -0.77
C ILE A 110 12.71 -20.68 -0.26
N VAL A 111 12.98 -20.43 1.02
CA VAL A 111 14.29 -20.71 1.62
C VAL A 111 14.58 -22.22 1.61
N GLU A 112 13.60 -23.05 1.96
CA GLU A 112 13.76 -24.51 1.89
C GLU A 112 13.98 -25.01 0.46
N GLU A 113 13.22 -24.50 -0.50
CA GLU A 113 13.35 -24.88 -1.90
C GLU A 113 14.72 -24.45 -2.46
N LEU A 114 15.15 -23.22 -2.18
CA LEU A 114 16.48 -22.73 -2.56
C LEU A 114 17.60 -23.55 -1.90
N GLN A 115 17.46 -23.91 -0.63
CA GLN A 115 18.41 -24.78 0.06
C GLN A 115 18.53 -26.14 -0.63
N ARG A 116 17.39 -26.79 -0.95
CA ARG A 116 17.37 -28.06 -1.68
C ARG A 116 18.02 -27.92 -3.05
N PHE A 117 17.69 -26.86 -3.79
CA PHE A 117 18.27 -26.56 -5.10
C PHE A 117 19.78 -26.38 -5.03
N LEU A 118 20.29 -25.58 -4.08
CA LEU A 118 21.73 -25.32 -3.91
C LEU A 118 22.49 -26.59 -3.49
N ILE A 119 21.89 -27.46 -2.68
CA ILE A 119 22.49 -28.76 -2.32
C ILE A 119 22.62 -29.64 -3.56
N VAL A 120 21.58 -29.71 -4.40
CA VAL A 120 21.59 -30.47 -5.65
C VAL A 120 22.63 -29.91 -6.62
N LEU A 121 22.66 -28.57 -6.79
CA LEU A 121 23.64 -27.89 -7.63
C LEU A 121 25.08 -28.19 -7.18
N LYS A 122 25.37 -28.07 -5.88
CA LYS A 122 26.69 -28.38 -5.31
C LYS A 122 27.10 -29.81 -5.61
N ARG A 123 26.21 -30.78 -5.39
CA ARG A 123 26.49 -32.20 -5.66
C ARG A 123 26.74 -32.46 -7.14
N SER A 124 25.95 -31.86 -8.02
CA SER A 124 26.11 -31.98 -9.47
C SER A 124 27.46 -31.41 -9.93
N MET A 125 27.80 -30.21 -9.45
CA MET A 125 29.05 -29.53 -9.81
C MET A 125 30.28 -30.32 -9.37
N LEU A 126 30.30 -30.81 -8.12
CA LEU A 126 31.41 -31.63 -7.61
C LEU A 126 31.55 -32.98 -8.33
N GLY A 127 30.50 -33.45 -9.01
CA GLY A 127 30.55 -34.66 -9.83
C GLY A 127 31.23 -34.49 -11.18
N PHE A 128 31.30 -33.26 -11.73
CA PHE A 128 31.84 -33.02 -13.06
C PHE A 128 33.32 -33.41 -13.21
N SER A 129 34.15 -33.14 -12.21
CA SER A 129 35.59 -33.43 -12.27
C SER A 129 35.89 -34.91 -12.48
N ARG A 130 35.17 -35.80 -11.77
CA ARG A 130 35.30 -37.25 -11.92
C ARG A 130 34.79 -37.73 -13.26
N LYS A 131 33.66 -37.19 -13.73
CA LYS A 131 33.07 -37.58 -15.01
C LYS A 131 33.99 -37.21 -16.18
N ILE A 132 34.50 -35.97 -16.17
CA ILE A 132 35.46 -35.47 -17.16
C ILE A 132 36.75 -36.30 -17.14
N ALA A 133 37.30 -36.61 -15.96
CA ALA A 133 38.50 -37.43 -15.86
C ALA A 133 38.28 -38.86 -16.38
N ALA A 134 37.13 -39.48 -16.10
CA ALA A 134 36.77 -40.80 -16.60
C ALA A 134 36.66 -40.80 -18.14
N ASP A 135 35.96 -39.83 -18.71
CA ASP A 135 35.78 -39.71 -20.17
C ASP A 135 37.12 -39.44 -20.87
N LEU A 136 37.99 -38.63 -20.27
CA LEU A 136 39.33 -38.31 -20.81
C LEU A 136 40.34 -39.46 -20.67
N SER A 137 40.12 -40.42 -19.77
CA SER A 137 41.06 -41.53 -19.54
C SER A 137 41.22 -42.44 -20.78
N HIS A 138 40.29 -42.36 -21.74
CA HIS A 138 40.37 -43.09 -23.02
C HIS A 138 41.12 -42.33 -24.12
N LEU A 139 41.31 -41.02 -23.97
CA LEU A 139 41.86 -40.13 -25.00
C LEU A 139 43.27 -39.65 -24.68
N VAL A 140 43.65 -39.69 -23.41
CA VAL A 140 44.91 -39.14 -22.91
C VAL A 140 45.56 -40.11 -21.92
N GLU A 141 46.87 -40.00 -21.74
CA GLU A 141 47.58 -40.77 -20.72
C GLU A 141 47.00 -40.53 -19.32
N GLU A 142 47.04 -41.57 -18.48
CA GLU A 142 46.41 -41.56 -17.16
C GLU A 142 46.92 -40.42 -16.27
N ALA A 143 48.20 -40.05 -16.39
CA ALA A 143 48.78 -38.92 -15.68
C ALA A 143 48.16 -37.57 -16.08
N GLU A 144 47.93 -37.37 -17.38
CA GLU A 144 47.34 -36.13 -17.93
C GLU A 144 45.85 -36.05 -17.57
N ALA A 145 45.11 -37.17 -17.68
CA ALA A 145 43.70 -37.25 -17.30
C ALA A 145 43.48 -36.92 -15.81
N ARG A 146 44.35 -37.44 -14.92
CA ARG A 146 44.33 -37.10 -13.49
C ARG A 146 44.64 -35.63 -13.24
N ARG A 147 45.58 -35.04 -13.99
CA ARG A 147 45.93 -33.61 -13.88
C ARG A 147 44.76 -32.72 -14.26
N ILE A 148 44.10 -33.00 -15.38
CA ILE A 148 42.91 -32.26 -15.84
C ILE A 148 41.76 -32.40 -14.83
N GLY A 149 41.51 -33.63 -14.35
CA GLY A 149 40.50 -33.87 -13.31
C GLY A 149 40.73 -33.03 -12.04
N LYS A 150 41.98 -32.94 -11.59
CA LYS A 150 42.37 -32.11 -10.45
C LYS A 150 42.13 -30.62 -10.73
N LEU A 151 42.56 -30.12 -11.89
CA LEU A 151 42.36 -28.72 -12.30
C LEU A 151 40.88 -28.32 -12.34
N VAL A 152 40.04 -29.18 -12.93
CA VAL A 152 38.59 -28.98 -13.00
C VAL A 152 37.98 -28.99 -11.60
N SER A 153 38.43 -29.90 -10.72
CA SER A 153 37.95 -29.97 -9.35
C SER A 153 38.29 -28.70 -8.54
N GLU A 154 39.53 -28.22 -8.65
CA GLU A 154 40.00 -27.00 -7.97
C GLU A 154 39.26 -25.76 -8.49
N THR A 155 39.07 -25.66 -9.81
CA THR A 155 38.32 -24.56 -10.43
C THR A 155 36.86 -24.57 -9.99
N THR A 156 36.21 -25.75 -9.99
CA THR A 156 34.82 -25.91 -9.55
C THR A 156 34.67 -25.52 -8.07
N ALA A 157 35.62 -25.93 -7.21
CA ALA A 157 35.61 -25.54 -5.81
C ALA A 157 35.74 -24.02 -5.63
N SER A 158 36.65 -23.39 -6.38
CA SER A 158 36.82 -21.92 -6.35
C SER A 158 35.58 -21.17 -6.84
N VAL A 159 34.89 -21.67 -7.86
CA VAL A 159 33.64 -21.07 -8.37
C VAL A 159 32.53 -21.17 -7.32
N LEU A 160 32.38 -22.34 -6.70
CA LEU A 160 31.38 -22.56 -5.65
C LEU A 160 31.65 -21.70 -4.41
N GLU A 161 32.91 -21.48 -4.07
CA GLU A 161 33.32 -20.59 -2.98
C GLU A 161 32.93 -19.14 -3.28
N GLN A 162 33.28 -18.62 -4.46
CA GLN A 162 32.89 -17.27 -4.88
C GLN A 162 31.36 -17.09 -4.92
N LEU A 163 30.62 -18.08 -5.42
CA LEU A 163 29.16 -18.07 -5.42
C LEU A 163 28.58 -18.03 -4.00
N SER A 164 29.24 -18.67 -3.03
CA SER A 164 28.80 -18.71 -1.64
C SER A 164 29.07 -17.42 -0.86
N ILE A 165 30.04 -16.60 -1.27
CA ILE A 165 30.45 -15.39 -0.56
C ILE A 165 29.81 -14.15 -1.19
N ASP A 166 30.02 -13.94 -2.50
CA ASP A 166 29.65 -12.70 -3.19
C ASP A 166 28.49 -12.87 -4.17
N GLY A 167 28.12 -14.10 -4.52
CA GLY A 167 27.09 -14.39 -5.53
C GLY A 167 27.50 -14.03 -6.96
N VAL A 168 28.72 -13.53 -7.17
CA VAL A 168 29.28 -13.12 -8.46
C VAL A 168 30.58 -13.90 -8.72
N TYR A 169 30.70 -14.50 -9.90
CA TYR A 169 31.92 -15.21 -10.31
C TYR A 169 32.96 -14.24 -10.88
N GLU A 170 34.17 -14.24 -10.33
CA GLU A 170 35.31 -13.52 -10.89
C GLU A 170 36.40 -14.50 -11.35
N ALA A 171 36.63 -14.56 -12.66
CA ALA A 171 37.66 -15.42 -13.23
C ALA A 171 39.06 -14.98 -12.77
N LYS A 172 39.81 -15.87 -12.11
CA LYS A 172 41.22 -15.63 -11.79
C LYS A 172 42.03 -15.52 -13.08
N GLY A 173 42.50 -14.31 -13.41
CA GLY A 173 43.36 -14.06 -14.56
C GLY A 173 44.67 -14.84 -14.49
N ASN A 174 45.05 -15.50 -15.60
CA ASN A 174 46.30 -16.24 -15.73
C ASN A 174 47.51 -15.36 -15.33
N LYS A 175 48.17 -15.67 -14.21
CA LYS A 175 49.50 -15.12 -13.92
C LYS A 175 50.48 -15.73 -14.93
N LYS A 176 50.87 -14.93 -15.92
CA LYS A 176 51.99 -15.22 -16.81
C LYS A 176 53.22 -15.59 -15.97
N ILE A 177 53.77 -16.78 -16.23
CA ILE A 177 55.12 -17.16 -15.81
C ILE A 177 56.05 -16.12 -16.46
N LYS A 178 56.76 -15.34 -15.65
CA LYS A 178 57.82 -14.47 -16.15
C LYS A 178 59.03 -15.36 -16.43
N GLU A 179 59.47 -15.37 -17.68
CA GLU A 179 60.79 -15.84 -18.13
C GLU A 179 61.92 -15.14 -17.39
#